data_AF-A0A3R6V8B0-F1
#
_entry.id   AF-A0A3R6V8B0-F1
#
_cell.length_a   1.000
_cell.length_b   1.000
_cell.length_c   1.000
_cell.angle_alpha   90.00
_cell.angle_beta   90.00
_cell.angle_gamma   90.00
#
_symmetry.space_group_name_H-M   'P 1'
#
loop_
_entity.id
_entity.type
_entity.pdbx_description
1 polymer ?
#
loop_
_entity_poly.entity_id
_entity_poly.type
_entity_poly.pdbx_seq_one_letter_code
_entity_poly.pdbx_strand_id
1 'polypeptide(L)' 'MEYEGFLVSVDSYMNLQLANTDEFVNGNKTGHLGEVLIRCNNVLYVRGVENKSTDQDMGP' A
#
# COMPACT_ATOMS: atom_id res chain seq x y z
N MET A 1 6.09 -0.93 -11.19
CA MET A 1 5.12 -1.71 -10.38
C MET A 1 5.16 -1.11 -9.00
N GLU A 2 4.00 -0.83 -8.43
CA GLU A 2 3.83 -0.13 -7.16
C GLU A 2 2.77 -0.86 -6.34
N TYR A 3 2.90 -0.78 -5.03
CA TYR A 3 1.97 -1.35 -4.08
C TYR A 3 1.46 -0.23 -3.19
N GLU A 4 0.15 -0.07 -3.12
CA GLU A 4 -0.50 0.90 -2.24
C GLU A 4 -1.35 0.13 -1.22
N GLY A 5 -1.17 0.41 0.06
CA GLY A 5 -1.89 -0.26 1.13
C GLY A 5 -1.59 0.37 2.48
N PHE A 6 -2.24 -0.14 3.52
CA PHE A 6 -1.99 0.30 4.89
C PHE A 6 -0.74 -0.39 5.42
N LEU A 7 0.27 0.39 5.80
CA LEU A 7 1.47 -0.13 6.44
C LEU A 7 1.14 -0.62 7.86
N VAL A 8 1.14 -1.94 8.05
CA VAL A 8 0.81 -2.58 9.34
C VAL A 8 2.04 -2.67 10.22
N SER A 9 3.15 -3.14 9.66
CA SER A 9 4.39 -3.34 10.40
C SER A 9 5.61 -3.29 9.49
N VAL A 10 6.77 -3.03 10.11
CA VAL A 10 8.08 -3.05 9.47
C VAL A 10 9.10 -3.67 10.41
N ASP A 11 10.15 -4.28 9.86
CA ASP A 11 11.30 -4.76 10.61
C ASP A 11 12.56 -3.93 10.39
N SER A 12 13.63 -4.21 11.15
CA SER A 12 14.93 -3.51 11.03
C SER A 12 15.62 -3.72 9.69
N TYR A 13 15.20 -4.71 8.91
CA TYR A 13 15.71 -4.97 7.57
C TYR A 13 14.90 -4.26 6.50
N MET A 14 13.82 -3.55 6.85
CA MET A 14 12.87 -2.91 5.96
C MET A 14 12.02 -3.89 5.13
N ASN A 15 11.72 -5.08 5.68
CA ASN A 15 10.58 -5.85 5.18
C ASN A 15 9.28 -5.14 5.60
N LEU A 16 8.31 -5.07 4.70
CA LEU A 16 7.07 -4.28 4.88
C LEU A 16 5.86 -5.20 4.89
N GLN A 17 5.01 -5.11 5.90
CA GLN A 17 3.70 -5.75 5.92
C GLN A 17 2.63 -4.71 5.56
N LEU A 18 1.90 -4.96 4.47
CA LEU A 18 0.81 -4.13 3.98
C LEU A 18 -0.53 -4.86 4.09
N ALA A 19 -1.58 -4.14 4.50
CA ALA A 19 -2.96 -4.60 4.49
C ALA A 19 -3.79 -3.83 3.45
N ASN A 20 -4.86 -4.46 2.95
CA ASN A 20 -5.71 -3.94 1.88
C ASN A 20 -4.90 -3.43 0.67
N THR A 21 -3.88 -4.18 0.29
CA THR A 21 -2.90 -3.81 -0.73
C THR A 21 -3.50 -3.92 -2.12
N ASP A 22 -3.33 -2.89 -2.93
CA ASP A 22 -3.62 -2.86 -4.35
C ASP A 22 -2.32 -2.86 -5.16
N GLU A 23 -2.31 -3.60 -6.26
CA GLU A 23 -1.21 -3.62 -7.20
C GLU A 23 -1.44 -2.60 -8.32
N PHE A 24 -0.38 -1.85 -8.64
CA PHE A 24 -0.35 -0.92 -9.75
C PHE A 24 0.79 -1.26 -10.72
N VAL A 25 0.47 -1.43 -12.00
CA VAL A 25 1.43 -1.61 -13.08
C VAL A 25 1.26 -0.48 -14.09
N ASN A 26 2.34 0.27 -14.34
CA ASN A 26 2.35 1.44 -15.22
C ASN A 26 1.28 2.49 -14.83
N GLY A 27 1.08 2.72 -13.53
CA GLY A 27 0.11 3.66 -12.99
C GLY A 27 -1.35 3.20 -13.00
N ASN A 28 -1.65 2.01 -13.54
CA ASN A 28 -3.00 1.46 -13.55
C ASN A 28 -3.15 0.39 -12.46
N LYS A 29 -4.26 0.42 -11.73
CA LYS A 29 -4.62 -0.62 -10.76
C LYS A 29 -4.88 -1.93 -11.51
N THR A 30 -4.08 -2.95 -11.23
CA THR A 30 -4.17 -4.27 -11.88
C THR A 30 -4.91 -5.29 -11.02
N GLY A 31 -4.91 -5.13 -9.70
CA GLY A 31 -5.59 -6.06 -8.81
C GLY A 31 -5.60 -5.64 -7.35
N HIS A 32 -6.42 -6.33 -6.57
CA HIS A 32 -6.44 -6.26 -5.11
C HIS A 32 -5.79 -7.52 -4.54
N LEU A 33 -4.76 -7.33 -3.71
CA LEU A 33 -3.95 -8.40 -3.12
C LEU A 33 -4.29 -8.66 -1.64
N GLY A 34 -4.89 -7.70 -0.94
CA GLY A 34 -5.21 -7.85 0.48
C GLY A 34 -3.96 -7.74 1.36
N GLU A 35 -3.58 -8.81 2.05
CA GLU A 35 -2.40 -8.82 2.93
C GLU A 35 -1.13 -9.25 2.17
N VAL A 36 -0.09 -8.42 2.22
CA VAL A 36 1.15 -8.61 1.46
C VAL A 36 2.36 -8.37 2.36
N LEU A 37 3.38 -9.22 2.21
CA LEU A 37 4.71 -9.04 2.77
C LEU A 37 5.70 -8.71 1.64
N ILE A 38 6.28 -7.51 1.66
CA ILE A 38 7.31 -7.08 0.70
C ILE A 38 8.68 -7.27 1.32
N ARG A 39 9.55 -8.00 0.63
CA ARG A 39 10.95 -8.18 1.03
C ARG A 39 11.76 -6.92 0.76
N CYS A 40 12.60 -6.54 1.71
CA CYS A 40 13.39 -5.31 1.69
C CYS A 40 14.23 -5.11 0.43
N ASN A 41 14.81 -6.17 -0.13
CA ASN A 41 15.67 -6.07 -1.32
C ASN A 41 14.92 -5.68 -2.60
N ASN A 42 13.59 -5.64 -2.57
CA ASN A 42 12.75 -5.20 -3.68
C ASN A 42 12.19 -3.79 -3.49
N VAL A 43 12.51 -3.13 -2.37
CA VAL A 43 12.00 -1.79 -2.03
C VAL A 43 12.96 -0.72 -2.56
N LEU A 44 12.49 0.10 -3.49
CA LEU A 44 13.26 1.26 -3.98
C LEU A 44 13.02 2.51 -3.12
N TYR A 45 11.75 2.79 -2.81
CA TYR A 45 11.36 3.89 -1.92
C TYR A 45 10.01 3.59 -1.29
N VAL A 46 9.71 4.26 -0.18
CA VAL A 46 8.41 4.26 0.47
C VAL A 46 7.96 5.71 0.62
N ARG A 47 6.69 6.00 0.31
CA ARG A 47 6.09 7.32 0.51
C ARG A 47 4.73 7.18 1.19
N GLY A 48 4.40 8.15 2.02
CA GLY A 48 3.02 8.33 2.47
C GLY A 48 2.16 8.82 1.31
N VAL A 49 0.96 8.25 1.20
CA VAL A 49 -0.13 8.84 0.42
C VAL A 49 -0.97 9.69 1.35
N GLU A 50 -1.46 10.83 0.86
CA GLU A 50 -2.45 11.61 1.61
C GLU A 50 -3.67 10.70 1.84
N ASN A 51 -4.13 10.63 3.09
CA ASN A 51 -5.41 9.97 3.39
C ASN A 51 -6.45 10.66 2.51
N LYS A 52 -7.00 9.93 1.54
CA LYS A 52 -8.34 10.23 1.04
C LYS A 52 -9.24 10.04 2.26
N SER A 53 -9.46 11.12 3.00
CA SER A 53 -10.50 11.17 4.01
C SER A 53 -11.73 10.54 3.38
N THR A 54 -12.30 9.58 4.10
CA THR A 54 -13.65 9.09 3.86
C THR A 54 -14.63 10.25 4.11
N ASP A 55 -14.59 11.27 3.28
CA ASP A 55 -15.57 12.37 3.20
C ASP A 55 -16.64 12.03 2.15
N GLN A 56 -17.10 10.76 2.12
CA GLN A 56 -18.21 10.32 1.27
C GLN A 56 -19.12 9.28 1.96
N ASP A 57 -19.31 9.38 3.28
CA ASP A 57 -20.46 8.72 3.94
C ASP A 57 -21.01 9.55 5.11
N MET A 58 -21.32 10.82 4.86
CA MET A 58 -22.26 11.60 5.67
C MET A 58 -22.94 12.64 4.76
N GLY A 59 -24.04 12.24 4.12
CA GLY A 59 -25.05 13.15 3.61
C GLY A 59 -26.06 12.45 2.70
N PRO A 60 -27.36 12.80 2.75
CA PRO A 60 -28.05 13.73 3.65
C PRO A 60 -28.67 13.07 4.89
#